data_AF-A0A4R3X4N8-F1
#
_entry.id   AF-A0A4R3X4N8-F1
#
_cell.length_a   1.000
_cell.length_b   1.000
_cell.length_c   1.000
_cell.angle_alpha   90.00
_cell.angle_beta   90.00
_cell.angle_gamma   90.00
#
_symmetry.space_group_name_H-M   'P 1'
#
loop_
_entity.id
_entity.type
_entity.pdbx_description
1 polymer ?
#
loop_
_entity_poly.entity_id
_entity_poly.type
_entity_poly.pdbx_seq_one_letter_code
_entity_poly.pdbx_strand_id
1 'polypeptide(L)' 'MLAKQPIYFAEADAAGLVGAARVPILLTNRAEPAEVRTAPAALVALMAAGNRKTMDIP' A
#
# COMPACT_ATOMS: atom_id res chain seq x y z
N MET A 1 -4.15 -8.86 14.97
CA MET A 1 -5.61 -8.73 14.80
C MET A 1 -6.14 -7.30 14.90
N LEU A 2 -5.35 -6.31 15.36
CA LEU A 2 -5.81 -4.92 15.50
C LEU A 2 -6.32 -4.30 14.19
N ALA A 3 -5.59 -4.45 13.08
CA ALA A 3 -6.00 -3.90 11.78
C ALA A 3 -7.37 -4.42 11.30
N LYS A 4 -7.76 -5.64 11.69
CA LYS A 4 -9.06 -6.23 11.28
C LYS A 4 -10.24 -5.67 12.07
N GLN A 5 -10.02 -5.10 13.25
CA GLN A 5 -11.10 -4.50 14.03
C GLN A 5 -11.77 -3.32 13.31
N PRO A 6 -11.07 -2.25 12.88
CA PRO A 6 -11.71 -1.16 12.17
C PRO A 6 -12.19 -1.57 10.77
N ILE A 7 -11.54 -2.54 10.10
CA ILE A 7 -12.03 -3.07 8.81
C ILE A 7 -13.42 -3.69 8.96
N TYR A 8 -13.67 -4.45 10.04
CA TYR A 8 -14.95 -5.13 10.23
C TYR A 8 -16.00 -4.32 11.01
N PHE A 9 -15.57 -3.41 11.90
CA PHE A 9 -16.48 -2.68 12.79
C PHE A 9 -16.63 -1.20 12.46
N ALA A 10 -15.79 -0.65 11.58
CA ALA A 10 -15.80 0.78 11.23
C ALA A 10 -15.67 1.03 9.72
N GLU A 11 -15.89 0.00 8.89
CA GLU A 11 -15.82 0.09 7.43
C GLU A 11 -14.50 0.71 6.91
N ALA A 12 -13.40 0.48 7.63
CA ALA A 12 -12.12 1.05 7.25
C ALA A 12 -11.47 0.25 6.12
N ASP A 13 -10.96 0.96 5.11
CA ASP A 13 -10.11 0.37 4.08
C ASP A 13 -8.67 0.22 4.58
N ALA A 14 -7.97 -0.83 4.15
CA ALA A 14 -6.58 -1.04 4.49
C ALA A 14 -5.80 -1.75 3.37
N ALA A 15 -4.52 -1.41 3.24
CA ALA A 15 -3.58 -2.12 2.38
C ALA A 15 -2.23 -2.30 3.10
N GLY A 16 -1.49 -3.36 2.76
CA GLY A 16 -0.15 -3.58 3.29
C GLY A 16 0.91 -2.91 2.44
N LEU A 17 1.90 -2.27 3.05
CA LEU A 17 3.04 -1.67 2.38
C LEU A 17 4.33 -2.15 3.03
N VAL A 18 5.31 -2.57 2.23
CA VAL A 18 6.63 -2.96 2.73
C VAL A 18 7.60 -1.78 2.64
N GLY A 19 8.03 -1.25 3.78
CA GLY A 19 8.93 -0.08 3.86
C GLY A 19 10.43 -0.40 3.93
N ALA A 20 10.81 -1.64 4.25
CA ALA A 20 12.22 -2.04 4.40
C ALA A 20 12.85 -2.54 3.09
N ALA A 21 12.09 -2.60 2.00
CA ALA A 21 12.58 -3.06 0.71
C ALA A 21 13.26 -1.92 -0.07
N ARG A 22 14.15 -2.28 -1.01
CA ARG A 22 14.78 -1.30 -1.92
C ARG A 22 13.76 -0.59 -2.81
N VAL A 23 12.62 -1.21 -3.08
CA VAL A 23 11.52 -0.63 -3.87
C VAL A 23 10.22 -0.72 -3.07
N PRO A 24 9.28 0.22 -3.24
CA PRO A 24 7.96 0.12 -2.62
C PRO A 24 7.21 -1.12 -3.11
N ILE A 25 6.65 -1.91 -2.17
CA ILE A 25 5.85 -3.10 -2.49
C ILE A 25 4.47 -2.97 -1.86
N LEU A 26 3.43 -2.92 -2.70
CA LEU A 26 2.03 -2.96 -2.28
C LEU A 26 1.58 -4.41 -2.11
N LEU A 27 1.07 -4.75 -0.92
CA LEU A 27 0.45 -6.03 -0.63
C LEU A 27 -1.07 -5.90 -0.76
N THR A 28 -1.64 -6.63 -1.72
CA THR A 28 -3.10 -6.72 -1.92
C THR A 28 -3.63 -8.07 -1.44
N ASN A 29 -4.88 -8.11 -0.99
CA ASN A 29 -5.56 -9.33 -0.58
C ASN A 29 -6.68 -9.68 -1.57
N ARG A 30 -6.89 -10.99 -1.83
CA ARG A 30 -7.97 -11.50 -2.69
C ARG A 30 -9.36 -11.08 -2.21
N ALA A 31 -9.56 -10.96 -0.90
CA ALA A 31 -10.86 -10.58 -0.35
C ALA A 31 -11.19 -9.09 -0.50
N GLU A 32 -10.21 -8.27 -0.91
CA GLU A 32 -10.43 -6.83 -1.13
C GLU A 32 -10.99 -6.60 -2.54
N PRO A 33 -12.10 -5.84 -2.68
CA PRO A 33 -12.68 -5.53 -3.98
C PRO A 33 -11.76 -4.60 -4.79
N ALA A 34 -12.10 -4.33 -6.04
CA ALA A 34 -11.22 -3.58 -6.94
C ALA A 34 -11.13 -2.10 -6.54
N GLU A 35 -12.21 -1.51 -6.01
CA GLU A 35 -12.31 -0.09 -5.74
C GLU A 35 -11.31 0.38 -4.68
N VAL A 36 -11.13 -0.42 -3.62
CA VAL A 36 -10.24 -0.11 -2.49
C VAL A 36 -8.75 -0.18 -2.83
N ARG A 37 -8.39 -0.63 -4.04
CA ARG A 37 -7.00 -0.73 -4.50
C ARG A 37 -6.46 0.57 -5.10
N THR A 38 -7.34 1.49 -5.50
CA THR A 38 -6.96 2.72 -6.21
C THR A 38 -6.10 3.65 -5.36
N ALA A 39 -6.56 3.98 -4.15
CA ALA A 39 -5.85 4.86 -3.24
C ALA A 39 -4.46 4.33 -2.84
N PRO A 40 -4.30 3.06 -2.39
CA PRO A 40 -2.99 2.53 -2.06
C PRO A 40 -2.09 2.33 -3.29
N ALA A 41 -2.64 2.03 -4.48
CA ALA A 41 -1.87 2.00 -5.71
C ALA A 41 -1.29 3.39 -6.06
N ALA A 42 -2.09 4.46 -5.91
CA ALA A 42 -1.62 5.83 -6.09
C ALA A 42 -0.52 6.19 -5.08
N LEU A 43 -0.67 5.80 -3.80
CA LEU A 43 0.35 6.01 -2.77
C LEU A 43 1.68 5.34 -3.15
N VAL A 44 1.65 4.08 -3.56
CA VAL A 44 2.86 3.34 -3.96
C VAL A 44 3.50 3.94 -5.21
N ALA A 45 2.71 4.41 -6.19
CA ALA A 45 3.24 5.12 -7.35
C ALA A 45 3.95 6.43 -6.97
N LEU A 46 3.38 7.19 -6.02
CA LEU A 46 4.00 8.40 -5.48
C LEU A 46 5.30 8.10 -4.74
N MET A 47 5.33 7.07 -3.89
CA MET A 47 6.56 6.63 -3.23
C MET A 47 7.63 6.22 -4.24
N ALA A 48 7.26 5.47 -5.28
CA ALA A 48 8.20 5.09 -6.33
C ALA A 48 8.74 6.32 -7.09
N ALA A 49 7.88 7.31 -7.38
CA ALA A 49 8.30 8.56 -7.99
C ALA A 49 9.26 9.37 -7.10
N GLY A 50 9.01 9.44 -5.80
CA GLY A 50 9.90 10.06 -4.83
C GLY A 50 11.25 9.34 -4.72
N ASN A 51 11.22 8.01 -4.59
CA ASN A 51 12.43 7.20 -4.47
C ASN A 51 13.33 7.30 -5.71
N ARG A 52 12.77 7.45 -6.93
CA ARG A 52 13.57 7.70 -8.15
C ARG A 52 14.41 8.98 -8.08
N LYS A 53 14.00 9.99 -7.31
CA LYS A 53 14.77 11.22 -7.14
C LYS A 53 15.89 11.08 -6.11
N THR A 54 15.78 10.13 -5.19
CA THR A 54 16.70 9.96 -4.06
C THR A 54 17.62 8.76 -4.20
N MET A 55 17.22 7.73 -4.94
CA MET A 55 18.00 6.52 -5.17
C MET A 55 18.69 6.57 -6.53
N ASP A 56 20.02 6.50 -6.51
CA ASP A 56 20.81 5.99 -7.62
C ASP A 56 20.56 4.48 -7.69
N ILE A 57 19.65 4.08 -8.57
CA ILE A 57 19.42 2.68 -8.90
C ILE A 57 20.48 2.37 -9.97
N PRO A 58 21.47 1.49 -9.70
CA PRO A 58 22.44 1.10 -10.73
C PRO A 58 21.75 0.40 -11.91
#